data_AF-A0A1I0TU54-F1
#
_entry.id   AF-A0A1I0TU54-F1
#
_cell.length_a   1.000
_cell.length_b   1.000
_cell.length_c   1.000
_cell.angle_alpha   90.00
_cell.angle_beta   90.00
_cell.angle_gamma   90.00
#
_symmetry.space_group_name_H-M   'P 1'
#
loop_
_entity.id
_entity.type
_entity.pdbx_description
1 polymer ?
#
loop_
_entity_poly.entity_id
_entity_poly.type
_entity_poly.pdbx_seq_one_letter_code
_entity_poly.pdbx_strand_id
1 'polypeptide(L)'
;MKKIIFVSVLAACGFSGYGQTYQPITSKNKTYLETLKGVSYTYKQGVVTLKNNGKYALGTVSIKASSKVDSSLFGIALFEDGIDKGETVKADVYFTTGLGKNVHEMPLNQIDQKNLLLSFDKATRAAK
;
A
#
# COMPACT_ATOMS: atom_id res chain seq x y z
N MET A 1 -31.24 10.65 -49.45
CA MET A 1 -31.55 10.21 -48.07
C MET A 1 -30.43 10.70 -47.16
N LYS A 2 -30.78 11.49 -46.13
CA LYS A 2 -29.83 12.06 -45.15
C LYS A 2 -29.45 10.99 -44.10
N LYS A 3 -28.34 11.27 -43.41
CA LYS A 3 -27.94 10.87 -42.03
C LYS A 3 -27.05 9.61 -41.93
N ILE A 4 -26.04 9.50 -41.06
CA ILE A 4 -25.28 10.38 -40.15
C ILE A 4 -23.95 9.62 -39.96
N ILE A 5 -22.79 10.25 -40.16
CA ILE A 5 -21.50 9.64 -39.79
C ILE A 5 -21.39 9.75 -38.27
N PHE A 6 -21.47 8.63 -37.57
CA PHE A 6 -21.25 8.58 -36.13
C PHE A 6 -19.74 8.53 -35.88
N VAL A 7 -19.10 9.70 -35.82
CA VAL A 7 -17.75 9.83 -35.27
C VAL A 7 -17.89 9.78 -33.75
N SER A 8 -17.67 8.60 -33.18
CA SER A 8 -17.48 8.44 -31.74
C SER A 8 -16.13 9.05 -31.36
N VAL A 9 -16.15 10.33 -31.03
CA VAL A 9 -15.08 11.00 -30.28
C VAL A 9 -14.96 10.25 -28.96
N LEU A 10 -13.92 9.42 -28.80
CA LEU A 10 -13.50 8.93 -27.48
C LEU A 10 -13.00 10.15 -26.70
N ALA A 11 -13.94 10.80 -26.01
CA ALA A 11 -13.65 11.85 -25.07
C ALA A 11 -12.75 11.30 -23.96
N ALA A 12 -11.69 12.05 -23.71
CA ALA A 12 -10.69 11.87 -22.69
C ALA A 12 -11.23 11.34 -21.35
N CYS A 13 -10.70 10.19 -20.95
CA CYS A 13 -10.49 9.87 -19.55
C CYS A 13 -8.99 9.93 -19.30
N GLY A 14 -8.45 11.15 -19.33
CA GLY A 14 -7.15 11.46 -18.76
C GLY A 14 -7.24 11.34 -17.25
N PHE A 15 -7.36 10.12 -16.74
CA PHE A 15 -7.08 9.86 -15.33
C PHE A 15 -5.56 9.85 -15.21
N SER A 16 -4.97 11.04 -15.09
CA SER A 16 -3.67 11.22 -14.44
C SER A 16 -3.84 10.93 -12.95
N GLY A 17 -4.27 9.71 -12.62
CA GLY A 17 -4.20 9.18 -11.28
C GLY A 17 -2.72 9.08 -10.94
N TYR A 18 -2.26 9.88 -9.99
CA TYR A 18 -0.91 9.75 -9.45
C TYR A 18 -0.71 8.28 -9.03
N GLY A 19 0.18 7.58 -9.74
CA GLY A 19 0.53 6.21 -9.43
C GLY A 19 1.33 6.18 -8.14
N GLN A 20 0.76 5.61 -7.09
CA GLN A 20 1.49 5.39 -5.85
C GLN A 20 2.75 4.57 -6.14
N THR A 21 3.89 4.98 -5.58
CA THR A 21 5.13 4.24 -5.80
C THR A 21 5.24 3.11 -4.78
N TYR A 22 5.38 1.89 -5.28
CA TYR A 22 5.56 0.68 -4.50
C TYR A 22 7.00 0.19 -4.67
N GLN A 23 7.71 -0.07 -3.57
CA GLN A 23 9.01 -0.72 -3.66
C GLN A 23 8.82 -2.22 -3.82
N PRO A 24 9.67 -2.86 -4.65
CA PRO A 24 9.74 -4.30 -4.70
C PRO A 24 10.22 -4.84 -3.36
N ILE A 25 9.85 -6.09 -3.06
CA ILE A 25 10.38 -6.81 -1.92
C ILE A 25 11.88 -7.04 -2.15
N THR A 26 12.73 -6.48 -1.29
CA THR A 26 14.19 -6.60 -1.39
C THR A 26 14.77 -7.74 -0.56
N SER A 27 13.95 -8.34 0.32
CA SER A 27 14.36 -9.47 1.17
C SER A 27 14.76 -10.68 0.33
N LYS A 28 15.89 -11.30 0.68
CA LYS A 28 16.37 -12.55 0.06
C LYS A 28 15.89 -13.81 0.81
N ASN A 29 15.13 -13.64 1.90
CA ASN A 29 14.66 -14.76 2.71
C ASN A 29 13.59 -15.55 1.93
N LYS A 30 13.87 -16.82 1.63
CA LYS A 30 12.96 -17.68 0.84
C LYS A 30 11.59 -17.84 1.48
N THR A 31 11.52 -18.05 2.80
CA THR A 31 10.25 -18.22 3.52
C THR A 31 9.40 -16.95 3.44
N TYR A 32 10.03 -15.79 3.59
CA TYR A 32 9.37 -14.50 3.47
C TYR A 32 8.80 -14.26 2.07
N LEU A 33 9.61 -14.50 1.03
CA LEU A 33 9.20 -14.39 -0.36
C LEU A 33 8.03 -15.31 -0.70
N GLU A 34 8.08 -16.57 -0.26
CA GLU A 34 6.99 -17.53 -0.45
C GLU A 34 5.74 -17.19 0.37
N THR A 35 5.89 -16.48 1.49
CA THR A 35 4.75 -16.01 2.29
C THR A 35 4.01 -14.88 1.60
N LEU A 36 4.75 -13.93 1.01
CA LEU A 36 4.17 -12.79 0.30
C LEU A 36 3.80 -13.08 -1.16
N LYS A 37 4.14 -14.26 -1.68
CA LYS A 37 3.77 -14.67 -3.03
C LYS A 37 2.25 -14.75 -3.18
N GLY A 38 1.69 -13.90 -4.04
CA GLY A 38 0.25 -13.76 -4.23
C GLY A 38 -0.43 -12.77 -3.27
N VAL A 39 0.32 -12.15 -2.36
CA VAL A 39 -0.15 -11.06 -1.51
C VAL A 39 0.11 -9.75 -2.22
N SER A 40 -0.91 -8.90 -2.32
CA SER A 40 -0.79 -7.56 -2.90
C SER A 40 -1.44 -6.54 -2.00
N TYR A 41 -1.08 -5.27 -2.17
CA TYR A 41 -1.73 -4.19 -1.49
C TYR A 41 -1.82 -2.96 -2.39
N THR A 42 -2.75 -2.09 -2.04
CA THR A 42 -2.91 -0.76 -2.64
C THR A 42 -3.03 0.26 -1.53
N TYR A 43 -2.67 1.50 -1.83
CA TYR A 43 -2.84 2.62 -0.92
C TYR A 43 -3.71 3.70 -1.56
N LYS A 44 -4.62 4.26 -0.77
CA LYS A 44 -5.43 5.42 -1.17
C LYS A 44 -5.82 6.22 0.07
N GLN A 45 -5.48 7.50 0.09
CA GLN A 45 -5.95 8.48 1.09
C GLN A 45 -5.77 7.99 2.53
N GLY A 46 -4.55 7.59 2.89
CA GLY A 46 -4.23 7.13 4.24
C GLY A 46 -4.61 5.69 4.53
N VAL A 47 -5.25 4.97 3.61
CA VAL A 47 -5.71 3.59 3.83
C VAL A 47 -4.95 2.62 2.96
N VAL A 48 -4.42 1.56 3.56
CA VAL A 48 -3.88 0.40 2.85
C VAL A 48 -4.95 -0.66 2.74
N THR A 49 -5.24 -1.11 1.52
CA THR A 49 -6.07 -2.29 1.26
C THR A 49 -5.16 -3.44 0.87
N LEU A 50 -5.10 -4.47 1.70
CA LEU A 50 -4.27 -5.66 1.50
C LEU A 50 -5.14 -6.83 1.08
N LYS A 51 -4.71 -7.55 0.04
CA LYS A 51 -5.37 -8.74 -0.48
C LYS A 51 -4.42 -9.94 -0.43
N ASN A 52 -4.86 -11.00 0.24
CA ASN A 52 -4.10 -12.24 0.33
C ASN A 52 -4.62 -13.26 -0.71
N ASN A 53 -4.07 -13.28 -1.92
CA ASN A 53 -4.30 -14.39 -2.86
C ASN A 53 -3.20 -15.46 -2.76
N GLY A 54 -2.41 -15.43 -1.68
CA GLY A 54 -1.31 -16.34 -1.47
C GLY A 54 -1.76 -17.75 -1.09
N LYS A 55 -0.78 -18.61 -0.85
CA LYS A 55 -1.03 -19.99 -0.42
C LYS A 55 -1.34 -20.10 1.08
N TYR A 56 -0.86 -19.14 1.88
CA TYR A 56 -0.87 -19.20 3.33
C TYR A 56 -1.80 -18.14 3.92
N ALA A 57 -2.43 -18.44 5.04
CA ALA A 57 -2.95 -17.40 5.93
C ALA A 57 -1.77 -16.62 6.52
N LEU A 58 -1.94 -15.30 6.63
CA LEU A 58 -0.94 -14.40 7.17
C LEU A 58 -1.24 -14.15 8.64
N GLY A 59 -0.20 -14.00 9.46
CA GLY A 59 -0.34 -13.64 10.86
C GLY A 59 -0.26 -12.12 11.00
N THR A 60 0.95 -11.61 11.19
CA THR A 60 1.20 -10.17 11.20
C THR A 60 1.73 -9.72 9.86
N VAL A 61 1.13 -8.68 9.30
CA VAL A 61 1.67 -7.95 8.14
C VAL A 61 1.79 -6.48 8.47
N SER A 62 2.91 -5.87 8.12
CA SER A 62 3.09 -4.43 8.17
C SER A 62 3.56 -3.90 6.83
N ILE A 63 2.99 -2.77 6.44
CA ILE A 63 3.40 -2.02 5.26
C ILE A 63 3.84 -0.66 5.76
N LYS A 64 5.11 -0.32 5.50
CA LYS A 64 5.64 1.01 5.82
C LYS A 64 5.47 1.93 4.64
N ALA A 65 5.33 3.21 4.95
CA ALA A 65 5.36 4.32 4.02
C ALA A 65 6.49 5.27 4.42
N SER A 66 7.37 5.61 3.49
CA SER A 66 8.40 6.66 3.67
C SER A 66 8.21 7.73 2.60
N SER A 67 8.70 8.94 2.81
CA SER A 67 8.67 9.97 1.75
C SER A 67 9.97 9.97 0.93
N LYS A 68 9.84 10.21 -0.37
CA LYS A 68 10.99 10.44 -1.27
C LYS A 68 11.68 11.78 -1.03
N VAL A 69 10.97 12.74 -0.43
CA VAL A 69 11.41 14.14 -0.26
C VAL A 69 11.56 14.55 1.20
N ASP A 70 11.04 13.76 2.13
CA ASP A 70 11.16 13.96 3.57
C ASP A 70 11.65 12.66 4.23
N SER A 71 12.91 12.63 4.63
CA SER A 71 13.52 11.46 5.26
C SER A 71 13.07 11.24 6.71
N SER A 72 12.43 12.23 7.32
CA SER A 72 11.92 12.15 8.70
C SER A 72 10.51 11.57 8.77
N LEU A 73 9.78 11.54 7.65
CA LEU A 73 8.44 10.97 7.60
C LEU A 73 8.47 9.44 7.63
N PHE A 74 7.76 8.87 8.59
CA PHE A 74 7.50 7.44 8.71
C PHE A 74 6.01 7.17 8.87
N GLY A 75 5.47 6.28 8.04
CA GLY A 75 4.11 5.77 8.14
C GLY A 75 4.08 4.25 8.25
N ILE A 76 3.08 3.71 8.94
CA ILE A 76 2.89 2.25 9.05
C ILE A 76 1.41 1.89 9.06
N ALA A 77 1.03 0.90 8.24
CA ALA A 77 -0.22 0.18 8.35
C ALA A 77 0.06 -1.21 8.96
N LEU A 78 -0.70 -1.57 9.99
CA LEU A 78 -0.56 -2.82 10.74
C LEU A 78 -1.80 -3.70 10.55
N PHE A 79 -1.57 -4.97 10.24
CA PHE A 79 -2.58 -6.01 10.17
C PHE A 79 -2.18 -7.12 11.15
N GLU A 80 -2.83 -7.18 12.31
CA GLU A 80 -2.44 -8.08 13.41
C GLU A 80 -3.42 -9.23 13.64
N ASP A 81 -4.68 -9.09 13.21
CA ASP A 81 -5.75 -10.07 13.45
C ASP A 81 -5.63 -11.34 12.60
N GLY A 82 -4.58 -11.45 11.80
CA GLY A 82 -4.46 -12.47 10.76
C GLY A 82 -5.20 -12.08 9.49
N ILE A 83 -4.81 -12.69 8.37
CA ILE A 83 -5.43 -12.44 7.06
C ILE A 83 -5.57 -13.78 6.36
N ASP A 84 -6.80 -14.24 6.23
CA ASP A 84 -7.09 -15.53 5.63
C ASP A 84 -6.80 -15.53 4.12
N LYS A 85 -6.65 -16.73 3.58
CA LYS A 85 -6.48 -16.90 2.14
C LYS A 85 -7.75 -16.46 1.42
N GLY A 86 -7.59 -15.61 0.42
CA GLY A 86 -8.65 -15.02 -0.38
C GLY A 86 -9.22 -13.73 0.22
N GLU A 87 -8.82 -13.38 1.43
CA GLU A 87 -9.35 -12.23 2.14
C GLU A 87 -8.78 -10.90 1.60
N THR A 88 -9.59 -9.85 1.75
CA THR A 88 -9.17 -8.46 1.53
C THR A 88 -9.52 -7.64 2.75
N VAL A 89 -8.50 -7.07 3.39
CA VAL A 89 -8.62 -6.28 4.62
C VAL A 89 -8.08 -4.88 4.40
N LYS A 90 -8.44 -3.95 5.29
CA LYS A 90 -8.02 -2.56 5.25
C LYS A 90 -7.46 -2.13 6.59
N ALA A 91 -6.44 -1.29 6.56
CA ALA A 91 -5.90 -0.64 7.74
C ALA A 91 -5.53 0.80 7.41
N ASP A 92 -5.73 1.69 8.37
CA ASP A 92 -5.25 3.06 8.28
C ASP A 92 -3.73 3.10 8.47
N VAL A 93 -3.08 4.01 7.76
CA VAL A 93 -1.67 4.30 7.92
C VAL A 93 -1.50 5.35 9.00
N TYR A 94 -0.83 4.98 10.07
CA TYR A 94 -0.42 5.91 11.11
C TYR A 94 0.88 6.60 10.69
N PHE A 95 0.89 7.93 10.62
CA PHE A 95 2.05 8.71 10.19
C PHE A 95 2.69 9.44 11.37
N THR A 96 4.01 9.51 11.34
CA THR A 96 4.85 10.19 12.32
C THR A 96 5.99 10.90 11.62
N THR A 97 6.52 11.94 12.27
CA THR A 97 7.77 12.60 11.85
C THR A 97 8.64 12.93 13.05
N GLY A 98 9.89 13.29 12.78
CA GLY A 98 10.91 13.58 13.79
C GLY A 98 11.80 12.38 14.10
N LEU A 99 12.77 12.60 14.98
CA LEU A 99 13.79 11.60 15.33
C LEU A 99 13.86 11.41 16.85
N GLY A 100 14.04 10.16 17.27
CA GLY A 100 14.25 9.80 18.68
C GLY A 100 13.10 10.26 19.58
N LYS A 101 13.40 11.15 20.54
CA LYS A 101 12.42 11.65 21.51
C LYS A 101 11.45 12.69 20.94
N ASN A 102 11.70 13.20 19.73
CA ASN A 102 10.87 14.22 19.08
C ASN A 102 9.90 13.64 18.05
N VAL A 103 9.67 12.32 18.07
CA VAL A 103 8.70 11.67 17.21
C VAL A 103 7.31 12.09 17.63
N HIS A 104 6.53 12.60 16.68
CA HIS A 104 5.15 12.99 16.89
C HIS A 104 4.28 12.56 15.71
N GLU A 105 3.00 12.38 15.99
CA GLU A 105 1.99 12.04 14.99
C GLU A 105 1.83 13.17 13.97
N MET A 106 1.66 12.79 12.70
CA MET A 106 1.32 13.71 11.64
C MET A 106 -0.08 13.40 11.09
N PRO A 107 -0.96 14.40 11.02
CA PRO A 107 -2.27 14.20 10.42
C PRO A 107 -2.14 14.03 8.89
N LEU A 108 -3.01 13.21 8.32
CA LEU A 108 -2.99 12.83 6.89
C LEU A 108 -2.98 14.03 5.92
N ASN A 109 -3.62 15.14 6.30
CA ASN A 109 -3.69 16.36 5.48
C ASN A 109 -2.35 17.12 5.38
N GLN A 110 -1.39 16.83 6.24
CA GLN A 110 -0.04 17.38 6.20
C GLN A 110 0.94 16.45 5.46
N ILE A 111 0.49 15.27 5.04
CA ILE A 111 1.32 14.29 4.34
C ILE A 111 1.30 14.55 2.84
N ASP A 112 2.48 14.68 2.23
CA ASP A 112 2.63 14.71 0.78
C ASP A 112 2.49 13.31 0.17
N GLN A 113 1.24 12.85 0.08
CA GLN A 113 0.91 11.47 -0.29
C GLN A 113 1.46 11.05 -1.66
N LYS A 114 1.64 12.00 -2.59
CA LYS A 114 2.16 11.74 -3.94
C LYS A 114 3.62 11.25 -3.92
N ASN A 115 4.36 11.63 -2.89
CA ASN A 115 5.78 11.31 -2.73
C ASN A 115 6.01 10.14 -1.76
N LEU A 116 4.93 9.49 -1.30
CA LEU A 116 5.05 8.30 -0.49
C LEU A 116 5.59 7.12 -1.31
N LEU A 117 6.37 6.32 -0.62
CA LEU A 117 7.00 5.11 -1.10
C LEU A 117 6.60 4.01 -0.13
N LEU A 118 5.75 3.09 -0.59
CA LEU A 118 5.28 2.00 0.25
C LEU A 118 6.09 0.74 0.03
N SER A 119 6.29 -0.03 1.10
CA SER A 119 6.97 -1.32 1.04
C SER A 119 6.45 -2.26 2.12
N PHE A 120 6.49 -3.56 1.86
CA PHE A 120 6.32 -4.52 2.93
C PHE A 120 7.48 -4.37 3.91
N ASP A 121 7.15 -4.31 5.20
CA ASP A 121 8.12 -4.22 6.27
C ASP A 121 8.22 -5.56 7.01
N LYS A 122 7.08 -6.11 7.43
CA LYS A 122 6.97 -7.43 8.06
C LYS A 122 5.85 -8.24 7.45
N ALA A 123 6.05 -9.56 7.39
CA ALA A 123 5.02 -10.51 7.00
C ALA A 123 5.34 -11.86 7.64
N THR A 124 4.40 -12.41 8.39
CA THR A 124 4.50 -13.75 8.98
C THR A 124 3.34 -14.61 8.52
N ARG A 125 3.50 -15.92 8.60
CA ARG A 125 2.39 -16.86 8.44
C ARG A 125 1.62 -16.93 9.75
N ALA A 126 0.32 -17.13 9.69
CA ALA A 126 -0.45 -17.45 10.89
C ALA A 126 0.09 -18.76 11.49
N ALA A 127 0.35 -18.76 12.79
CA ALA A 127 0.59 -20.01 13.51
C ALA A 127 -0.75 -20.75 13.57
N LYS A 128 -0.79 -21.98 13.06
CA LYS A 128 -1.94 -22.85 13.23
C LYS A 128 -2.01 -23.36 14.66
#